data_AF-A0A4V2MR42-F1
#
_entry.id   AF-A0A4V2MR42-F1
#
_cell.length_a   1.000
_cell.length_b   1.000
_cell.length_c   1.000
_cell.angle_alpha   90.00
_cell.angle_beta   90.00
_cell.angle_gamma   90.00
#
_symmetry.space_group_name_H-M   'P 1'
#
loop_
_entity.id
_entity.type
_entity.pdbx_description
1 polymer ?
#
loop_
_entity_poly.entity_id
_entity_poly.type
_entity_poly.pdbx_seq_one_letter_code
_entity_poly.pdbx_strand_id
1 'polypeptide(L)'
;MEFPLSILDKDKYFEQIAKLIEDEECIIFIDTNILAQFFRLYESARNEFFEWIDPLIKKERVKTPAWALNEYSKKYVKGQTKEYLSAGTKLNSISKDFKEAMRYLKMHVSENNVKGIGYNNIDDYHKDLDSIYKKLANFSNASNSNKEAYINDIHNEISSRFSSTVLQSNIYDLVNLTSINGPNRFAAQLPPGFKDNYKDFNATGDLIIWQEVLDYIRINNIRKVIFLSNDNKVDWMYMPSQIIHSGLPKPISNQTLSIADTRLVYEFKLYSGSNDFYIINTETLTQVLLSKGSKNIFELAKALQIVHSEDKADEYDIDVVEKRGEDGKNEILNKLEIKNNSDVESQQIQIEDFSEEAYSDSEYFEYNSTEIGKIIEELRTYDWYTQNPAIQSIYNLPRNIFNDEFNRDDWFVLGRNIYQSACGGSWEAMDFILNLKEAIFFPPFTEQCLAAGMFYEIFFNGNGKFRVGDYKTGFIEAVYDMQSKQEFKEVIEFIRAKLAEYQEYLLLLPDIDPQILEFSIEHYLDENLILGDIQVIESVKVMDEELLIQNKAKDVHEQYFPSIDSLRDLIANKFAVPSEQLKLNFKPELGKLETFGFRANTYLWKGPLKEVQLEVDEIYDDDLPF
;
A
#
# COMPACT_ATOMS: atom_id res chain seq x y z
N MET A 1 -18.77 -28.83 19.00
CA MET A 1 -17.81 -28.60 17.91
C MET A 1 -18.61 -28.35 16.65
N GLU A 2 -18.19 -27.40 15.82
CA GLU A 2 -18.88 -27.04 14.57
C GLU A 2 -18.19 -27.71 13.37
N PHE A 3 -18.92 -27.89 12.28
CA PHE A 3 -18.34 -28.40 11.04
C PHE A 3 -17.47 -27.33 10.38
N PRO A 4 -16.31 -27.68 9.79
CA PRO A 4 -15.50 -26.75 9.01
C PRO A 4 -16.30 -26.14 7.86
N LEU A 5 -16.11 -24.84 7.64
CA LEU A 5 -16.75 -24.12 6.56
C LEU A 5 -16.12 -24.52 5.22
N SER A 6 -16.90 -25.13 4.33
CA SER A 6 -16.43 -25.42 2.96
C SER A 6 -16.36 -24.15 2.11
N ILE A 7 -17.21 -23.16 2.40
CA ILE A 7 -17.30 -21.89 1.70
C ILE A 7 -17.12 -20.77 2.73
N LEU A 8 -16.18 -19.87 2.48
CA LEU A 8 -15.94 -18.70 3.31
C LEU A 8 -16.23 -17.44 2.50
N ASP A 9 -17.08 -16.57 3.05
CA ASP A 9 -17.31 -15.23 2.51
C ASP A 9 -16.23 -14.29 3.10
N LYS A 10 -15.31 -13.85 2.25
CA LYS A 10 -14.16 -13.02 2.63
C LYS A 10 -14.62 -11.69 3.23
N ASP A 11 -15.61 -11.04 2.63
CA ASP A 11 -16.04 -9.71 3.03
C ASP A 11 -16.70 -9.75 4.39
N LYS A 12 -17.57 -10.75 4.62
CA LYS A 12 -18.15 -10.98 5.95
C LYS A 12 -17.10 -11.35 7.00
N TYR A 13 -16.10 -12.14 6.62
CA TYR A 13 -15.00 -12.49 7.52
C TYR A 13 -14.19 -11.25 7.93
N PHE A 14 -13.88 -10.38 6.97
CA PHE A 14 -13.11 -9.15 7.20
C PHE A 14 -13.92 -8.15 8.02
N GLU A 15 -15.22 -8.01 7.74
CA GLU A 15 -16.14 -7.19 8.52
C GLU A 15 -16.20 -7.65 9.98
N GLN A 16 -16.22 -8.96 10.22
CA GLN A 16 -16.22 -9.52 11.56
C GLN A 16 -14.89 -9.27 12.30
N ILE A 17 -13.75 -9.39 11.61
CA ILE A 17 -12.45 -9.03 12.20
C ILE A 17 -12.42 -7.54 12.55
N ALA A 18 -12.91 -6.67 11.66
CA ALA A 18 -12.95 -5.24 11.91
C ALA A 18 -13.78 -4.90 13.16
N LYS A 19 -14.96 -5.51 13.31
CA LYS A 19 -15.79 -5.38 14.51
C LYS A 19 -15.04 -5.79 15.77
N LEU A 20 -14.30 -6.90 15.73
CA LEU A 20 -13.51 -7.37 16.87
C LEU A 20 -12.32 -6.46 17.21
N ILE A 21 -11.68 -5.86 16.20
CA ILE A 21 -10.60 -4.87 16.43
C ILE A 21 -11.16 -3.64 17.17
N GLU A 22 -12.35 -3.17 16.82
CA GLU A 22 -13.01 -2.03 17.47
C GLU A 22 -13.59 -2.35 18.86
N ASP A 23 -13.97 -3.62 19.10
CA ASP A 23 -14.61 -4.07 20.33
C ASP A 23 -13.68 -4.00 21.56
N GLU A 24 -14.03 -3.18 22.55
CA GLU A 24 -13.21 -2.98 23.76
C GLU A 24 -13.01 -4.24 24.60
N GLU A 25 -13.86 -5.26 24.47
CA GLU A 25 -13.73 -6.54 25.18
C GLU A 25 -12.86 -7.56 24.44
N CYS A 26 -12.46 -7.27 23.20
CA CYS A 26 -11.62 -8.18 22.42
C CYS A 26 -10.14 -8.02 22.78
N ILE A 27 -9.50 -9.14 23.11
CA ILE A 27 -8.07 -9.22 23.42
C ILE A 27 -7.28 -9.73 22.21
N ILE A 28 -6.17 -9.06 21.91
CA ILE A 28 -5.23 -9.43 20.86
C ILE A 28 -4.00 -10.09 21.48
N PHE A 29 -3.72 -11.33 21.11
CA PHE A 29 -2.49 -12.01 21.47
C PHE A 29 -1.45 -11.89 20.36
N ILE A 30 -0.19 -11.64 20.71
CA ILE A 30 0.92 -11.48 19.78
C ILE A 30 1.84 -12.68 19.84
N ASP A 31 2.07 -13.33 18.69
CA ASP A 31 2.98 -14.45 18.54
C ASP A 31 4.45 -14.02 18.36
N THR A 32 5.40 -14.94 18.56
CA THR A 32 6.85 -14.73 18.40
C THR A 32 7.20 -14.21 17.01
N ASN A 33 6.51 -14.70 15.97
CA ASN A 33 6.81 -14.35 14.59
C ASN A 33 6.46 -12.90 14.23
N ILE A 34 5.52 -12.28 14.96
CA ILE A 34 5.19 -10.87 14.82
C ILE A 34 6.33 -10.02 15.37
N LEU A 35 6.85 -10.39 16.55
CA LEU A 35 8.04 -9.73 17.12
C LEU A 35 9.26 -9.82 16.19
N ALA A 36 9.41 -10.95 15.51
CA ALA A 36 10.46 -11.15 14.52
C ALA A 36 10.26 -10.33 13.24
N GLN A 37 9.01 -10.03 12.86
CA GLN A 37 8.68 -9.30 11.65
C GLN A 37 9.20 -7.86 11.67
N PHE A 38 9.24 -7.20 12.83
CA PHE A 38 9.78 -5.84 12.95
C PHE A 38 11.20 -5.70 12.42
N PHE A 39 12.04 -6.74 12.51
CA PHE A 39 13.40 -6.70 11.94
C PHE A 39 13.42 -6.58 10.41
N ARG A 40 12.32 -6.93 9.75
CA ARG A 40 12.16 -6.93 8.29
C ARG A 40 11.41 -5.71 7.76
N LEU A 41 10.76 -4.95 8.63
CA LEU A 41 10.04 -3.73 8.27
C LEU A 41 10.98 -2.54 8.35
N TYR A 42 10.87 -1.62 7.40
CA TYR A 42 11.54 -0.32 7.50
C TYR A 42 10.83 0.58 8.54
N GLU A 43 11.51 1.65 8.95
CA GLU A 43 11.11 2.47 10.11
C GLU A 43 9.68 3.00 10.03
N SER A 44 9.29 3.63 8.93
CA SER A 44 7.92 4.18 8.79
C SER A 44 6.84 3.11 8.91
N ALA A 45 7.05 1.93 8.32
CA ALA A 45 6.12 0.80 8.45
C ALA A 45 6.01 0.27 9.89
N ARG A 46 7.10 0.29 10.66
CA ARG A 46 7.05 -0.06 12.09
C ARG A 46 6.28 0.99 12.89
N ASN A 47 6.54 2.26 12.62
CA ASN A 47 5.89 3.38 13.31
C ASN A 47 4.37 3.34 13.12
N GLU A 48 3.89 3.11 11.89
CA GLU A 48 2.45 2.96 11.64
C GLU A 48 1.83 1.77 12.40
N PHE A 49 2.49 0.61 12.43
CA PHE A 49 2.02 -0.52 13.23
C PHE A 49 1.96 -0.15 14.73
N PHE A 50 2.96 0.57 15.22
CA PHE A 50 3.04 1.00 16.61
C PHE A 50 1.98 2.04 16.97
N GLU A 51 1.73 3.02 16.10
CA GLU A 51 0.66 4.00 16.25
C GLU A 51 -0.71 3.33 16.36
N TRP A 52 -0.94 2.28 15.57
CA TRP A 52 -2.16 1.50 15.63
C TRP A 52 -2.29 0.67 16.92
N ILE A 53 -1.23 -0.02 17.36
CA ILE A 53 -1.32 -0.96 18.49
C ILE A 53 -1.21 -0.28 19.86
N ASP A 54 -0.55 0.87 19.96
CA ASP A 54 -0.32 1.59 21.22
C ASP A 54 -1.60 1.94 22.00
N PRO A 55 -2.67 2.47 21.37
CA PRO A 55 -3.94 2.68 22.04
C PRO A 55 -4.52 1.39 22.63
N LEU A 56 -4.35 0.26 21.94
CA LEU A 56 -4.82 -1.05 22.39
C LEU A 56 -3.99 -1.55 23.58
N ILE A 57 -2.67 -1.33 23.57
CA ILE A 57 -1.77 -1.63 24.69
C ILE A 57 -2.17 -0.81 25.93
N LYS A 58 -2.42 0.50 25.76
CA LYS A 58 -2.85 1.40 26.86
C LYS A 58 -4.20 0.97 27.46
N LYS A 59 -5.10 0.41 26.65
CA LYS A 59 -6.38 -0.17 27.09
C LYS A 59 -6.24 -1.62 27.62
N GLU A 60 -5.02 -2.11 27.79
CA GLU A 60 -4.71 -3.49 28.21
C GLU A 60 -5.29 -4.60 27.31
N ARG A 61 -5.62 -4.28 26.06
CA ARG A 61 -6.23 -5.20 25.09
C ARG A 61 -5.21 -6.08 24.38
N VAL A 62 -3.91 -5.84 24.56
CA VAL A 62 -2.84 -6.62 23.93
C VAL A 62 -2.11 -7.45 24.96
N LYS A 63 -1.88 -8.74 24.65
CA LYS A 63 -1.15 -9.68 25.50
C LYS A 63 -0.10 -10.44 24.69
N THR A 64 1.03 -10.72 25.31
CA THR A 64 2.12 -11.50 24.71
C THR A 64 2.35 -12.74 25.57
N PRO A 65 2.14 -13.97 25.05
CA PRO A 65 2.46 -15.19 25.78
C PRO A 65 3.92 -15.18 26.25
N ALA A 66 4.16 -15.63 27.49
CA ALA A 66 5.50 -15.64 28.06
C ALA A 66 6.42 -16.58 27.29
N TRP A 67 5.89 -17.68 26.76
CA TRP A 67 6.63 -18.58 25.89
C TRP A 67 7.06 -17.93 24.58
N ALA A 68 6.21 -17.09 23.98
CA ALA A 68 6.55 -16.37 22.77
C ALA A 68 7.73 -15.40 23.00
N LEU A 69 7.71 -14.69 24.13
CA LEU A 69 8.86 -13.87 24.53
C LEU A 69 10.10 -14.71 24.83
N ASN A 70 9.97 -15.89 25.44
CA ASN A 70 11.10 -16.80 25.69
C ASN A 70 11.76 -17.26 24.37
N GLU A 71 10.97 -17.60 23.36
CA GLU A 71 11.48 -17.96 22.03
C GLU A 71 12.21 -16.81 21.36
N TYR A 72 11.64 -15.61 21.40
CA TYR A 72 12.28 -14.39 20.93
C TYR A 72 13.60 -14.13 21.67
N SER A 73 13.57 -14.13 23.00
CA SER A 73 14.70 -13.83 23.88
C SER A 73 15.86 -14.81 23.65
N LYS A 74 15.55 -16.10 23.49
CA LYS A 74 16.55 -17.13 23.16
C LYS A 74 17.31 -16.80 21.87
N LYS A 75 16.63 -16.32 20.83
CA LYS A 75 17.27 -15.95 19.56
C LYS A 75 18.07 -14.66 19.70
N TYR A 76 17.56 -13.66 20.42
CA TYR A 76 18.27 -12.41 20.69
C TYR A 76 19.57 -12.64 21.46
N VAL A 77 19.51 -13.35 22.59
CA VAL A 77 20.68 -13.65 23.44
C VAL A 77 21.75 -14.47 22.71
N LYS A 78 21.34 -15.38 21.82
CA LYS A 78 22.27 -16.17 21.00
C LYS A 78 22.83 -15.41 19.80
N GLY A 79 22.43 -14.16 19.57
CA GLY A 79 22.84 -13.38 18.39
C GLY A 79 22.26 -13.91 17.07
N GLN A 80 21.22 -14.74 17.13
CA GLN A 80 20.58 -15.38 15.98
C GLN A 80 19.54 -14.46 15.30
N THR A 81 19.28 -13.27 15.84
CA THR A 81 18.41 -12.26 15.20
C THR A 81 18.94 -11.78 13.85
N LYS A 82 20.25 -11.92 13.59
CA LYS A 82 20.86 -11.70 12.27
C LYS A 82 20.25 -12.59 11.18
N GLU A 83 19.71 -13.76 11.54
CA GLU A 83 19.02 -14.66 10.60
C GLU A 83 17.75 -14.02 10.01
N TYR A 84 17.10 -13.11 10.76
CA TYR A 84 15.94 -12.36 10.28
C TYR A 84 16.29 -11.37 9.15
N LEU A 85 17.56 -10.96 9.07
CA LEU A 85 18.12 -10.04 8.07
C LEU A 85 18.82 -10.77 6.90
N SER A 86 18.67 -12.09 6.79
CA SER A 86 19.39 -12.93 5.83
C SER A 86 19.16 -12.55 4.36
N ALA A 87 18.02 -11.95 4.01
CA ALA A 87 17.77 -11.45 2.64
C ALA A 87 18.82 -10.42 2.20
N GLY A 88 19.27 -9.52 3.09
CA GLY A 88 20.34 -8.56 2.78
C GLY A 88 21.68 -9.22 2.46
N THR A 89 21.92 -10.44 2.98
CA THR A 89 23.15 -11.19 2.64
C THR A 89 23.10 -11.82 1.25
N LYS A 90 21.90 -12.06 0.68
CA LYS A 90 21.76 -12.54 -0.71
C LYS A 90 22.20 -11.49 -1.73
N LEU A 91 21.96 -10.20 -1.47
CA LEU A 91 22.42 -9.11 -2.33
C LEU A 91 23.95 -9.08 -2.48
N ASN A 92 24.69 -9.44 -1.42
CA ASN A 92 26.14 -9.58 -1.49
C ASN A 92 26.55 -10.68 -2.48
N SER A 93 25.84 -11.82 -2.47
CA SER A 93 26.07 -12.91 -3.43
C SER A 93 25.73 -12.44 -4.84
N ILE A 94 24.54 -11.87 -5.06
CA ILE A 94 24.08 -11.40 -6.37
C ILE A 94 25.07 -10.38 -6.96
N SER A 95 25.54 -9.41 -6.16
CA SER A 95 26.52 -8.43 -6.63
C SER A 95 27.85 -9.08 -7.04
N LYS A 96 28.29 -10.12 -6.31
CA LYS A 96 29.47 -10.91 -6.67
C LYS A 96 29.24 -11.73 -7.95
N ASP A 97 28.13 -12.42 -8.06
CA ASP A 97 27.79 -13.28 -9.19
C ASP A 97 27.59 -12.42 -10.45
N PHE A 98 26.93 -11.27 -10.33
CA PHE A 98 26.80 -10.28 -11.41
C PHE A 98 28.15 -9.74 -11.84
N LYS A 99 29.09 -9.50 -10.91
CA LYS A 99 30.45 -9.09 -11.26
C LYS A 99 31.17 -10.12 -12.13
N GLU A 100 31.00 -11.41 -11.83
CA GLU A 100 31.58 -12.50 -12.61
C GLU A 100 30.93 -12.59 -13.99
N ALA A 101 29.59 -12.54 -14.06
CA ALA A 101 28.84 -12.48 -15.31
C ALA A 101 29.23 -11.26 -16.17
N MET A 102 29.35 -10.08 -15.56
CA MET A 102 29.79 -8.85 -16.22
C MET A 102 31.16 -9.02 -16.88
N ARG A 103 32.13 -9.66 -16.19
CA ARG A 103 33.47 -9.90 -16.77
C ARG A 103 33.38 -10.79 -18.00
N TYR A 104 32.56 -11.84 -17.95
CA TYR A 104 32.29 -12.69 -19.10
C TYR A 104 31.67 -11.89 -20.25
N LEU A 105 30.63 -11.11 -19.98
CA LEU A 105 29.94 -10.30 -20.99
C LEU A 105 30.89 -9.31 -21.69
N LYS A 106 31.74 -8.62 -20.93
CA LYS A 106 32.74 -7.68 -21.50
C LYS A 106 33.80 -8.36 -22.37
N MET A 107 34.04 -9.65 -22.19
CA MET A 107 35.02 -10.42 -22.96
C MET A 107 34.43 -11.08 -24.21
N HIS A 108 33.14 -11.41 -24.20
CA HIS A 108 32.52 -12.29 -25.18
C HIS A 108 31.47 -11.61 -26.07
N VAL A 109 30.94 -10.45 -25.67
CA VAL A 109 30.01 -9.67 -26.49
C VAL A 109 30.81 -8.81 -27.49
N SER A 110 30.43 -8.85 -28.76
CA SER A 110 31.08 -8.05 -29.82
C SER A 110 30.21 -6.87 -30.27
N GLU A 111 30.80 -5.95 -31.03
CA GLU A 111 30.12 -4.75 -31.53
C GLU A 111 28.89 -5.06 -32.41
N ASN A 112 28.88 -6.22 -33.08
CA ASN A 112 27.72 -6.67 -33.86
C ASN A 112 26.57 -7.17 -32.97
N ASN A 113 26.88 -7.67 -31.77
CA ASN A 113 25.86 -8.16 -30.84
C ASN A 113 25.12 -7.01 -30.14
N VAL A 114 25.84 -5.92 -29.81
CA VAL A 114 25.26 -4.81 -29.04
C VAL A 114 24.31 -3.93 -29.86
N LYS A 115 24.53 -3.80 -31.17
CA LYS A 115 23.62 -3.06 -32.07
C LYS A 115 22.24 -3.71 -32.19
N GLY A 116 22.15 -5.03 -32.08
CA GLY A 116 20.89 -5.77 -32.14
C GLY A 116 20.00 -5.62 -30.91
N ILE A 117 20.52 -5.06 -29.82
CA ILE A 117 19.83 -4.86 -28.54
C ILE A 117 19.80 -3.39 -28.11
N GLY A 118 19.97 -2.45 -29.07
CA GLY A 118 19.73 -1.02 -28.84
C GLY A 118 20.93 -0.18 -28.40
N TYR A 119 22.16 -0.72 -28.40
CA TYR A 119 23.36 0.06 -28.07
C TYR A 119 24.09 0.55 -29.33
N ASN A 120 24.52 1.82 -29.32
CA ASN A 120 25.21 2.45 -30.44
C ASN A 120 26.63 1.90 -30.66
N ASN A 121 27.33 1.58 -29.58
CA ASN A 121 28.69 1.02 -29.58
C ASN A 121 28.93 0.16 -28.33
N ILE A 122 30.03 -0.59 -28.34
CA ILE A 122 30.39 -1.50 -27.25
C ILE A 122 30.79 -0.78 -25.96
N ASP A 123 31.29 0.46 -26.05
CA ASP A 123 31.68 1.23 -24.87
C ASP A 123 30.47 1.66 -24.05
N ASP A 124 29.35 2.01 -24.69
CA ASP A 124 28.11 2.36 -24.02
C ASP A 124 27.50 1.14 -23.31
N TYR A 125 27.56 -0.04 -23.94
CA TYR A 125 27.20 -1.31 -23.30
C TYR A 125 28.05 -1.60 -22.06
N HIS A 126 29.37 -1.38 -22.14
CA HIS A 126 30.27 -1.56 -21.00
C HIS A 126 30.00 -0.57 -19.86
N LYS A 127 29.66 0.69 -20.18
CA LYS A 127 29.30 1.71 -19.18
C LYS A 127 28.04 1.32 -18.43
N ASP A 128 27.03 0.79 -19.11
CA ASP A 128 25.78 0.37 -18.47
C ASP A 128 26.00 -0.83 -17.56
N LEU A 129 26.79 -1.82 -17.98
CA LEU A 129 27.21 -2.92 -17.09
C LEU A 129 27.93 -2.41 -15.83
N ASP A 130 28.83 -1.43 -15.97
CA ASP A 130 29.52 -0.82 -14.83
C ASP A 130 28.56 -0.02 -13.94
N SER A 131 27.59 0.67 -14.53
CA SER A 131 26.55 1.42 -13.83
C SER A 131 25.68 0.48 -12.98
N ILE A 132 25.20 -0.63 -13.57
CA ILE A 132 24.43 -1.67 -12.88
C ILE A 132 25.24 -2.27 -11.73
N TYR A 133 26.50 -2.63 -11.97
CA TYR A 133 27.37 -3.16 -10.91
C TYR A 133 27.56 -2.17 -9.77
N LYS A 134 27.79 -0.88 -10.08
CA LYS A 134 27.91 0.18 -9.07
C LYS A 134 26.63 0.34 -8.25
N LYS A 135 25.46 0.36 -8.89
CA LYS A 135 24.16 0.41 -8.20
C LYS A 135 23.98 -0.79 -7.25
N LEU A 136 24.22 -2.01 -7.75
CA LEU A 136 24.16 -3.23 -6.92
C LEU A 136 25.15 -3.22 -5.75
N ALA A 137 26.37 -2.73 -5.97
CA ALA A 137 27.38 -2.61 -4.92
C ALA A 137 26.99 -1.56 -3.86
N ASN A 138 26.38 -0.44 -4.28
CA ASN A 138 25.88 0.57 -3.36
C ASN A 138 24.75 0.03 -2.45
N PHE A 139 23.78 -0.70 -3.02
CA PHE A 139 22.71 -1.33 -2.26
C PHE A 139 23.26 -2.38 -1.27
N SER A 140 24.22 -3.18 -1.72
CA SER A 140 24.94 -4.14 -0.88
C SER A 140 25.65 -3.46 0.30
N ASN A 141 26.35 -2.34 0.05
CA ASN A 141 27.04 -1.58 1.09
C ASN A 141 26.08 -0.95 2.11
N ALA A 142 24.98 -0.36 1.65
CA ALA A 142 23.93 0.19 2.50
C ALA A 142 23.30 -0.88 3.42
N SER A 143 23.13 -2.11 2.91
CA SER A 143 22.65 -3.24 3.70
C SER A 143 23.63 -3.73 4.78
N ASN A 144 24.93 -3.41 4.68
CA ASN A 144 25.97 -3.93 5.57
C ASN A 144 26.41 -2.96 6.69
N SER A 145 26.06 -1.67 6.62
CA SER A 145 26.37 -0.71 7.69
C SER A 145 25.52 -0.94 8.95
N ASN A 146 26.18 -1.03 10.12
CA ASN A 146 25.59 -0.94 11.46
C ASN A 146 24.50 -1.96 11.85
N LYS A 147 24.58 -3.22 11.36
CA LYS A 147 23.63 -4.29 11.72
C LYS A 147 23.41 -4.50 13.21
N GLU A 148 24.44 -4.34 14.04
CA GLU A 148 24.32 -4.56 15.50
C GLU A 148 23.60 -3.41 16.21
N ALA A 149 23.87 -2.16 15.83
CA ALA A 149 23.14 -1.01 16.35
C ALA A 149 21.66 -1.11 15.96
N TYR A 150 21.38 -1.37 14.68
CA TYR A 150 20.02 -1.57 14.17
C TYR A 150 19.25 -2.68 14.90
N ILE A 151 19.88 -3.83 15.15
CA ILE A 151 19.25 -4.93 15.90
C ILE A 151 18.91 -4.49 17.33
N ASN A 152 19.81 -3.74 17.99
CA ASN A 152 19.59 -3.25 19.34
C ASN A 152 18.50 -2.17 19.37
N ASP A 153 18.45 -1.29 18.37
CA ASP A 153 17.44 -0.23 18.26
C ASP A 153 16.04 -0.84 18.12
N ILE A 154 15.86 -1.79 17.21
CA ILE A 154 14.58 -2.52 17.06
C ILE A 154 14.24 -3.31 18.32
N HIS A 155 15.23 -3.94 18.96
CA HIS A 155 14.99 -4.62 20.23
C HIS A 155 14.49 -3.66 21.30
N ASN A 156 15.07 -2.46 21.40
CA ASN A 156 14.64 -1.42 22.33
C ASN A 156 13.23 -0.91 22.01
N GLU A 157 12.90 -0.70 20.73
CA GLU A 157 11.54 -0.36 20.28
C GLU A 157 10.54 -1.42 20.77
N ILE A 158 10.76 -2.69 20.42
CA ILE A 158 9.89 -3.82 20.82
C ILE A 158 9.77 -3.92 22.34
N SER A 159 10.90 -3.88 23.05
CA SER A 159 10.96 -4.00 24.51
C SER A 159 10.20 -2.87 25.19
N SER A 160 10.37 -1.63 24.72
CA SER A 160 9.70 -0.45 25.31
C SER A 160 8.17 -0.50 25.20
N ARG A 161 7.63 -1.17 24.16
CA ARG A 161 6.17 -1.24 23.91
C ARG A 161 5.52 -2.50 24.46
N PHE A 162 6.14 -3.67 24.27
CA PHE A 162 5.51 -4.96 24.60
C PHE A 162 5.87 -5.49 25.99
N SER A 163 6.83 -4.91 26.72
CA SER A 163 7.20 -5.44 28.05
C SER A 163 6.02 -5.50 29.03
N SER A 164 5.09 -4.55 28.95
CA SER A 164 3.89 -4.50 29.81
C SER A 164 2.78 -5.45 29.38
N THR A 165 2.84 -6.02 28.16
CA THR A 165 1.81 -6.92 27.63
C THR A 165 2.10 -8.40 27.96
N VAL A 166 3.30 -8.71 28.46
CA VAL A 166 3.77 -10.08 28.71
C VAL A 166 2.97 -10.74 29.83
N LEU A 167 2.43 -11.92 29.55
CA LEU A 167 1.72 -12.73 30.54
C LEU A 167 2.65 -13.16 31.68
N GLN A 168 2.13 -13.18 32.90
CA GLN A 168 2.86 -13.64 34.08
C GLN A 168 2.62 -15.14 34.33
N SER A 169 2.78 -15.95 33.28
CA SER A 169 2.55 -17.40 33.31
C SER A 169 3.73 -18.15 33.93
N ASN A 170 3.46 -19.23 34.68
CA ASN A 170 4.53 -20.15 35.09
C ASN A 170 4.88 -21.11 33.94
N ILE A 171 5.74 -20.65 33.03
CA ILE A 171 6.16 -21.44 31.86
C ILE A 171 6.82 -22.78 32.24
N TYR A 172 7.41 -22.89 33.43
CA TYR A 172 8.02 -24.14 33.90
C TYR A 172 6.98 -25.20 34.21
N ASP A 173 5.86 -24.81 34.83
CA ASP A 173 4.73 -25.71 35.09
C ASP A 173 4.05 -26.11 33.78
N LEU A 174 3.90 -25.18 32.84
CA LEU A 174 3.33 -25.45 31.53
C LEU A 174 4.21 -26.41 30.72
N VAL A 175 5.53 -26.29 30.78
CA VAL A 175 6.45 -27.26 30.17
C VAL A 175 6.21 -28.66 30.75
N ASN A 176 6.08 -28.79 32.08
CA ASN A 176 5.79 -30.08 32.71
C ASN A 176 4.42 -30.64 32.27
N LEU A 177 3.38 -29.80 32.29
CA LEU A 177 2.02 -30.16 31.89
C LEU A 177 1.97 -30.65 30.43
N THR A 178 2.59 -29.89 29.53
CA THR A 178 2.61 -30.19 28.10
C THR A 178 3.52 -31.36 27.77
N SER A 179 4.57 -31.62 28.55
CA SER A 179 5.40 -32.83 28.38
C SER A 179 4.63 -34.11 28.72
N ILE A 180 3.65 -34.04 29.63
CA ILE A 180 2.80 -35.18 30.01
C ILE A 180 1.64 -35.35 29.01
N ASN A 181 0.94 -34.25 28.69
CA ASN A 181 -0.29 -34.31 27.89
C ASN A 181 -0.06 -34.20 26.38
N GLY A 182 1.03 -33.54 25.98
CA GLY A 182 1.39 -33.29 24.58
C GLY A 182 1.51 -34.57 23.74
N PRO A 183 2.21 -35.63 24.18
CA PRO A 183 2.33 -36.87 23.42
C PRO A 183 0.97 -37.48 23.06
N ASN A 184 0.01 -37.46 23.98
CA ASN A 184 -1.34 -37.98 23.73
C ASN A 184 -2.11 -37.10 22.73
N ARG A 185 -1.99 -35.77 22.85
CA ARG A 185 -2.60 -34.84 21.88
C ARG A 185 -2.01 -35.01 20.49
N PHE A 186 -0.68 -35.12 20.38
CA PHE A 186 0.01 -35.28 19.11
C PHE A 186 -0.29 -36.62 18.45
N ALA A 187 -0.35 -37.71 19.23
CA ALA A 187 -0.79 -39.02 18.73
C ALA A 187 -2.23 -38.99 18.20
N ALA A 188 -3.10 -38.21 18.83
CA ALA A 188 -4.48 -37.99 18.37
C ALA A 188 -4.62 -36.89 17.29
N GLN A 189 -3.51 -36.29 16.83
CA GLN A 189 -3.47 -35.16 15.89
C GLN A 189 -4.37 -33.98 16.34
N LEU A 190 -4.45 -33.74 17.65
CA LEU A 190 -5.16 -32.61 18.23
C LEU A 190 -4.30 -31.34 18.15
N PRO A 191 -4.80 -30.25 17.56
CA PRO A 191 -4.07 -29.00 17.45
C PRO A 191 -3.90 -28.30 18.81
N PRO A 192 -2.93 -27.40 18.98
CA PRO A 192 -1.82 -27.13 18.07
C PRO A 192 -0.57 -27.95 18.43
N GLY A 193 0.44 -27.95 17.56
CA GLY A 193 1.80 -28.44 17.81
C GLY A 193 2.09 -29.87 17.33
N PHE A 194 1.11 -30.62 16.84
CA PHE A 194 1.36 -32.01 16.38
C PHE A 194 2.23 -32.06 15.13
N LYS A 195 2.36 -30.96 14.37
CA LYS A 195 3.33 -30.88 13.27
C LYS A 195 4.76 -30.77 13.77
N ASP A 196 5.00 -30.29 14.97
CA ASP A 196 6.34 -30.07 15.52
C ASP A 196 6.90 -31.25 16.32
N ASN A 197 6.18 -32.38 16.36
CA ASN A 197 6.57 -33.58 17.10
C ASN A 197 7.89 -34.22 16.64
N TYR A 198 8.38 -33.89 15.44
CA TYR A 198 9.67 -34.36 14.93
C TYR A 198 10.88 -33.53 15.41
N LYS A 199 10.65 -32.37 16.06
CA LYS A 199 11.74 -31.49 16.50
C LYS A 199 12.38 -32.04 17.76
N ASP A 200 13.71 -32.16 17.77
CA ASP A 200 14.49 -32.60 18.94
C ASP A 200 14.37 -31.64 20.14
N PHE A 201 14.06 -30.37 19.88
CA PHE A 201 13.88 -29.32 20.90
C PHE A 201 12.63 -28.50 20.59
N ASN A 202 11.90 -28.09 21.63
CA ASN A 202 10.70 -27.24 21.53
C ASN A 202 9.51 -27.87 20.79
N ALA A 203 9.37 -29.20 20.81
CA ALA A 203 8.25 -29.90 20.17
C ALA A 203 6.87 -29.50 20.74
N THR A 204 6.80 -29.02 21.98
CA THR A 204 5.55 -28.62 22.65
C THR A 204 5.36 -27.11 22.77
N GLY A 205 6.20 -26.29 22.13
CA GLY A 205 6.16 -24.83 22.25
C GLY A 205 4.80 -24.22 21.89
N ASP A 206 4.26 -24.60 20.74
CA ASP A 206 2.93 -24.18 20.29
C ASP A 206 1.83 -24.54 21.30
N LEU A 207 1.92 -25.74 21.90
CA LEU A 207 0.97 -26.19 22.90
C LEU A 207 1.10 -25.38 24.20
N ILE A 208 2.32 -24.96 24.58
CA ILE A 208 2.53 -24.09 25.74
C ILE A 208 1.88 -22.73 25.50
N ILE A 209 2.12 -22.10 24.33
CA ILE A 209 1.48 -20.83 23.94
C ILE A 209 -0.05 -20.96 24.03
N TRP A 210 -0.61 -22.05 23.48
CA TRP A 210 -2.04 -22.28 23.52
C TRP A 210 -2.59 -22.44 24.95
N GLN A 211 -1.90 -23.17 25.82
CA GLN A 211 -2.31 -23.29 27.22
C GLN A 211 -2.24 -21.94 27.97
N GLU A 212 -1.24 -21.10 27.69
CA GLU A 212 -1.19 -19.74 28.25
C GLU A 212 -2.41 -18.90 27.85
N VAL A 213 -2.80 -18.95 26.57
CA VAL A 213 -4.00 -18.27 26.06
C VAL A 213 -5.25 -18.79 26.79
N LEU A 214 -5.43 -20.12 26.86
CA LEU A 214 -6.60 -20.74 27.51
C LEU A 214 -6.69 -20.43 29.01
N ASP A 215 -5.56 -20.43 29.72
CA ASP A 215 -5.52 -20.09 31.14
C ASP A 215 -5.86 -18.61 31.34
N TYR A 216 -5.28 -17.72 30.52
CA TYR A 216 -5.56 -16.28 30.61
C TYR A 216 -7.02 -15.96 30.38
N ILE A 217 -7.63 -16.49 29.31
CA ILE A 217 -9.04 -16.20 28.99
C ILE A 217 -9.98 -16.74 30.06
N ARG A 218 -9.66 -17.90 30.66
CA ARG A 218 -10.47 -18.51 31.71
C ARG A 218 -10.40 -17.72 33.01
N ILE A 219 -9.19 -17.30 33.40
CA ILE A 219 -8.98 -16.52 34.64
C ILE A 219 -9.66 -15.16 34.54
N ASN A 220 -9.61 -14.52 33.36
CA ASN A 220 -10.10 -13.16 33.16
C ASN A 220 -11.50 -13.09 32.50
N ASN A 221 -12.17 -14.23 32.30
CA ASN A 221 -13.48 -14.34 31.63
C ASN A 221 -13.54 -13.66 30.24
N ILE A 222 -12.46 -13.77 29.46
CA ILE A 222 -12.39 -13.20 28.11
C ILE A 222 -13.15 -14.08 27.13
N ARG A 223 -13.98 -13.44 26.30
CA ARG A 223 -14.87 -14.13 25.34
C ARG A 223 -14.52 -13.89 23.87
N LYS A 224 -13.71 -12.87 23.57
CA LYS A 224 -13.38 -12.44 22.21
C LYS A 224 -11.86 -12.33 22.09
N VAL A 225 -11.28 -13.06 21.15
CA VAL A 225 -9.83 -13.14 20.98
C VAL A 225 -9.44 -13.11 19.52
N ILE A 226 -8.46 -12.27 19.20
CA ILE A 226 -7.67 -12.34 17.98
C ILE A 226 -6.25 -12.81 18.35
N PHE A 227 -5.77 -13.88 17.73
CA PHE A 227 -4.38 -14.31 17.83
C PHE A 227 -3.65 -13.87 16.56
N LEU A 228 -2.77 -12.89 16.68
CA LEU A 228 -2.00 -12.33 15.57
C LEU A 228 -0.74 -13.17 15.37
N SER A 229 -0.68 -13.91 14.26
CA SER A 229 0.45 -14.74 13.87
C SER A 229 0.58 -14.81 12.36
N ASN A 230 1.81 -14.68 11.85
CA ASN A 230 2.13 -14.84 10.43
C ASN A 230 2.37 -16.30 10.01
N ASP A 231 2.17 -17.27 10.90
CA ASP A 231 2.38 -18.68 10.59
C ASP A 231 1.07 -19.32 10.12
N ASN A 232 1.12 -20.05 9.01
CA ASN A 232 -0.01 -20.73 8.41
C ASN A 232 0.04 -22.25 8.66
N LYS A 233 0.58 -22.69 9.80
CA LYS A 233 0.66 -24.12 10.11
C LYS A 233 -0.73 -24.74 10.10
N VAL A 234 -0.85 -25.89 9.43
CA VAL A 234 -2.12 -26.63 9.28
C VAL A 234 -2.66 -27.23 10.58
N ASP A 235 -1.90 -27.17 11.68
CA ASP A 235 -2.34 -27.52 13.03
C ASP A 235 -2.76 -26.29 13.85
N TRP A 236 -2.75 -25.09 13.28
CA TRP A 236 -3.39 -23.89 13.81
C TRP A 236 -4.53 -23.42 12.91
N MET A 237 -4.35 -23.57 11.61
CA MET A 237 -5.15 -22.97 10.57
C MET A 237 -5.85 -24.01 9.70
N TYR A 238 -7.00 -23.62 9.16
CA TYR A 238 -7.80 -24.35 8.20
C TYR A 238 -8.05 -23.47 6.97
N MET A 239 -7.88 -24.05 5.77
CA MET A 239 -8.16 -23.38 4.50
C MET A 239 -9.50 -23.88 3.95
N PRO A 240 -10.52 -23.01 3.83
CA PRO A 240 -11.79 -23.35 3.18
C PRO A 240 -11.59 -23.78 1.73
N SER A 241 -12.42 -24.70 1.24
CA SER A 241 -12.33 -25.19 -0.15
C SER A 241 -12.76 -24.16 -1.21
N GLN A 242 -13.50 -23.14 -0.80
CA GLN A 242 -13.98 -22.07 -1.66
C GLN A 242 -14.03 -20.76 -0.88
N ILE A 243 -13.51 -19.70 -1.48
CA ILE A 243 -13.62 -18.34 -0.97
C ILE A 243 -14.56 -17.58 -1.90
N ILE A 244 -15.53 -16.86 -1.33
CA ILE A 244 -16.39 -15.92 -2.03
C ILE A 244 -15.91 -14.50 -1.68
N HIS A 245 -15.79 -13.65 -2.68
CA HIS A 245 -15.48 -12.24 -2.56
C HIS A 245 -16.37 -11.44 -3.51
N SER A 246 -17.01 -10.39 -3.01
CA SER A 246 -18.00 -9.58 -3.75
C SER A 246 -19.11 -10.43 -4.38
N GLY A 247 -19.52 -11.50 -3.68
CA GLY A 247 -20.53 -12.45 -4.15
C GLY A 247 -20.06 -13.46 -5.21
N LEU A 248 -18.80 -13.39 -5.66
CA LEU A 248 -18.23 -14.27 -6.68
C LEU A 248 -17.20 -15.26 -6.09
N PRO A 249 -17.13 -16.50 -6.61
CA PRO A 249 -16.16 -17.48 -6.13
C PRO A 249 -14.75 -17.21 -6.67
N LYS A 250 -13.74 -17.20 -5.81
CA LYS A 250 -12.33 -17.12 -6.22
C LYS A 250 -11.82 -18.46 -6.77
N PRO A 251 -10.97 -18.46 -7.82
CA PRO A 251 -10.27 -19.65 -8.31
C PRO A 251 -9.47 -20.33 -7.19
N ILE A 252 -9.39 -21.66 -7.24
CA ILE A 252 -8.65 -22.46 -6.23
C ILE A 252 -7.16 -22.06 -6.18
N SER A 253 -6.57 -21.70 -7.33
CA SER A 253 -5.19 -21.22 -7.43
C SER A 253 -4.91 -19.96 -6.61
N ASN A 254 -5.94 -19.14 -6.35
CA ASN A 254 -5.82 -17.84 -5.70
C ASN A 254 -6.37 -17.88 -4.27
N GLN A 255 -6.58 -19.08 -3.70
CA GLN A 255 -7.05 -19.24 -2.32
C GLN A 255 -5.88 -19.12 -1.34
N THR A 256 -5.76 -17.95 -0.72
CA THR A 256 -4.68 -17.64 0.24
C THR A 256 -5.19 -17.45 1.67
N LEU A 257 -6.50 -17.25 1.86
CA LEU A 257 -7.08 -16.95 3.17
C LEU A 257 -7.31 -18.23 4.00
N SER A 258 -6.62 -18.31 5.13
CA SER A 258 -6.82 -19.36 6.13
C SER A 258 -7.51 -18.80 7.38
N ILE A 259 -8.32 -19.62 8.04
CA ILE A 259 -9.04 -19.29 9.27
C ILE A 259 -8.61 -20.22 10.40
N ALA A 260 -8.95 -19.90 11.65
CA ALA A 260 -8.62 -20.76 12.79
C ALA A 260 -9.19 -22.19 12.64
N ASP A 261 -8.41 -23.20 13.02
CA ASP A 261 -8.88 -24.59 13.03
C ASP A 261 -10.10 -24.73 13.96
N THR A 262 -11.20 -25.27 13.42
CA THR A 262 -12.47 -25.46 14.16
C THR A 262 -12.33 -26.22 15.48
N ARG A 263 -11.31 -27.08 15.63
CA ARG A 263 -11.01 -27.79 16.87
C ARG A 263 -10.44 -26.85 17.94
N LEU A 264 -9.62 -25.87 17.55
CA LEU A 264 -9.12 -24.83 18.45
C LEU A 264 -10.24 -23.88 18.87
N VAL A 265 -11.07 -23.44 17.92
CA VAL A 265 -12.27 -22.64 18.22
C VAL A 265 -13.19 -23.36 19.20
N TYR A 266 -13.35 -24.68 19.04
CA TYR A 266 -14.15 -25.47 19.98
C TYR A 266 -13.50 -25.61 21.36
N GLU A 267 -12.18 -25.82 21.44
CA GLU A 267 -11.47 -25.85 22.72
C GLU A 267 -11.54 -24.49 23.43
N PHE A 268 -11.35 -23.39 22.70
CA PHE A 268 -11.57 -22.03 23.19
C PHE A 268 -12.99 -21.88 23.78
N LYS A 269 -14.03 -22.32 23.06
CA LYS A 269 -15.42 -22.29 23.53
C LYS A 269 -15.63 -23.02 24.86
N LEU A 270 -14.93 -24.12 25.10
CA LEU A 270 -15.03 -24.85 26.38
C LEU A 270 -14.49 -24.04 27.57
N TYR A 271 -13.56 -23.12 27.32
CA TYR A 271 -12.93 -22.27 28.34
C TYR A 271 -13.58 -20.89 28.46
N SER A 272 -14.05 -20.30 27.36
CA SER A 272 -14.60 -18.93 27.29
C SER A 272 -16.13 -18.86 27.20
N GLY A 273 -16.79 -19.94 26.80
CA GLY A 273 -18.21 -19.93 26.44
C GLY A 273 -18.53 -19.12 25.17
N SER A 274 -17.55 -18.90 24.29
CA SER A 274 -17.67 -18.13 23.05
C SER A 274 -16.99 -18.83 21.87
N ASN A 275 -17.45 -18.53 20.64
CA ASN A 275 -16.80 -18.97 19.41
C ASN A 275 -15.88 -17.89 18.80
N ASP A 276 -15.80 -16.70 19.41
CA ASP A 276 -15.06 -15.55 18.86
C ASP A 276 -13.54 -15.69 19.06
N PHE A 277 -12.97 -16.72 18.46
CA PHE A 277 -11.53 -16.94 18.38
C PHE A 277 -11.08 -16.91 16.92
N TYR A 278 -10.29 -15.90 16.58
CA TYR A 278 -9.79 -15.67 15.24
C TYR A 278 -8.28 -15.70 15.24
N ILE A 279 -7.70 -16.25 14.18
CA ILE A 279 -6.26 -16.15 13.92
C ILE A 279 -6.13 -15.35 12.64
N ILE A 280 -5.35 -14.27 12.70
CA ILE A 280 -5.09 -13.42 11.53
C ILE A 280 -3.58 -13.19 11.42
N ASN A 281 -3.09 -12.98 10.20
CA ASN A 281 -1.73 -12.54 9.93
C ASN A 281 -1.67 -11.02 9.75
N THR A 282 -0.46 -10.46 9.71
CA THR A 282 -0.27 -9.00 9.56
C THR A 282 -0.84 -8.49 8.22
N GLU A 283 -0.84 -9.33 7.17
CA GLU A 283 -1.44 -8.99 5.87
C GLU A 283 -2.96 -8.81 5.97
N THR A 284 -3.67 -9.78 6.55
CA THR A 284 -5.12 -9.72 6.79
C THR A 284 -5.46 -8.53 7.69
N LEU A 285 -4.69 -8.32 8.76
CA LEU A 285 -4.85 -7.16 9.62
C LEU A 285 -4.75 -5.86 8.82
N THR A 286 -3.69 -5.71 8.02
CA THR A 286 -3.45 -4.49 7.23
C THR A 286 -4.55 -4.26 6.19
N GLN A 287 -5.00 -5.31 5.49
CA GLN A 287 -6.14 -5.22 4.56
C GLN A 287 -7.42 -4.76 5.26
N VAL A 288 -7.71 -5.31 6.45
CA VAL A 288 -8.87 -4.90 7.25
C VAL A 288 -8.76 -3.43 7.66
N LEU A 289 -7.60 -2.98 8.13
CA LEU A 289 -7.39 -1.58 8.53
C LEU A 289 -7.50 -0.60 7.34
N LEU A 290 -6.97 -0.97 6.17
CA LEU A 290 -7.11 -0.19 4.94
C LEU A 290 -8.57 -0.08 4.49
N SER A 291 -9.32 -1.19 4.51
CA SER A 291 -10.73 -1.20 4.12
C SER A 291 -11.61 -0.29 5.00
N LYS A 292 -11.14 0.05 6.20
CA LYS A 292 -11.80 0.99 7.12
C LYS A 292 -11.36 2.43 6.95
N GLY A 293 -10.53 2.73 5.94
CA GLY A 293 -10.04 4.09 5.69
C GLY A 293 -8.98 4.53 6.70
N SER A 294 -8.25 3.60 7.33
CA SER A 294 -7.12 3.94 8.20
C SER A 294 -6.00 4.56 7.36
N LYS A 295 -5.94 5.91 7.34
CA LYS A 295 -5.00 6.68 6.51
C LYS A 295 -3.52 6.49 6.88
N ASN A 296 -3.23 5.96 8.08
CA ASN A 296 -1.88 5.81 8.64
C ASN A 296 -1.37 4.35 8.63
N ILE A 297 -1.72 3.54 7.62
CA ILE A 297 -1.24 2.13 7.52
C ILE A 297 -0.60 1.83 6.16
N PHE A 298 -0.29 2.88 5.41
CA PHE A 298 0.14 2.78 4.02
C PHE A 298 1.57 2.24 3.90
N GLU A 299 2.50 2.72 4.71
CA GLU A 299 3.87 2.23 4.73
C GLU A 299 3.94 0.78 5.21
N LEU A 300 3.08 0.36 6.15
CA LEU A 300 2.96 -1.03 6.55
C LEU A 300 2.46 -1.90 5.40
N ALA A 301 1.42 -1.46 4.68
CA ALA A 301 0.90 -2.18 3.51
C ALA A 301 1.97 -2.35 2.42
N LYS A 302 2.72 -1.29 2.14
CA LYS A 302 3.84 -1.27 1.20
C LYS A 302 4.96 -2.22 1.63
N ALA A 303 5.34 -2.20 2.91
CA ALA A 303 6.39 -3.08 3.44
C ALA A 303 6.04 -4.58 3.36
N LEU A 304 4.76 -4.90 3.53
CA LEU A 304 4.26 -6.27 3.51
C LEU A 304 4.08 -6.82 2.10
N GLN A 305 4.26 -5.99 1.06
CA GLN A 305 4.05 -6.37 -0.34
C GLN A 305 2.72 -7.10 -0.51
N ILE A 306 1.65 -6.60 0.11
CA ILE A 306 0.31 -7.22 0.12
C ILE A 306 -0.27 -7.37 -1.31
N VAL A 307 0.44 -6.83 -2.31
CA VAL A 307 0.11 -6.96 -3.73
C VAL A 307 1.07 -7.89 -4.51
N HIS A 308 2.14 -8.43 -3.91
CA HIS A 308 3.01 -9.41 -4.56
C HIS A 308 2.79 -10.87 -4.11
N SER A 309 1.92 -11.13 -3.13
CA SER A 309 1.73 -12.47 -2.54
C SER A 309 0.82 -13.42 -3.35
N GLU A 310 0.06 -12.96 -4.35
CA GLU A 310 -0.79 -13.84 -5.17
C GLU A 310 -0.11 -14.34 -6.49
N ASP A 311 1.06 -13.83 -6.90
CA ASP A 311 1.68 -14.12 -8.22
C ASP A 311 2.89 -15.09 -8.20
N LYS A 312 3.18 -15.80 -7.10
CA LYS A 312 4.32 -16.74 -7.03
C LYS A 312 3.94 -18.21 -6.91
N ALA A 313 2.99 -18.66 -7.74
CA ALA A 313 2.69 -20.08 -7.91
C ALA A 313 3.12 -20.70 -9.25
N ASP A 314 3.81 -19.96 -10.12
CA ASP A 314 4.39 -20.51 -11.36
C ASP A 314 5.92 -20.49 -11.32
N GLU A 315 6.50 -21.40 -10.53
CA GLU A 315 7.88 -21.81 -10.74
C GLU A 315 7.87 -22.94 -11.79
N TYR A 316 8.38 -22.60 -12.98
CA TYR A 316 8.51 -23.47 -14.14
C TYR A 316 9.16 -24.82 -13.80
N ASP A 317 8.38 -25.89 -13.94
CA ASP A 317 8.87 -27.26 -14.05
C ASP A 317 9.47 -27.43 -15.46
N ILE A 318 10.75 -27.09 -15.62
CA ILE A 318 11.52 -27.45 -16.81
C ILE A 318 12.20 -28.78 -16.50
N ASP A 319 11.61 -29.88 -16.97
CA ASP A 319 12.42 -30.91 -17.62
C ASP A 319 11.62 -31.92 -18.49
N VAL A 320 12.17 -32.12 -19.69
CA VAL A 320 11.98 -33.24 -20.65
C VAL A 320 10.68 -33.24 -21.51
N VAL A 321 10.82 -32.90 -22.80
CA VAL A 321 11.02 -33.89 -23.89
C VAL A 321 11.51 -33.17 -25.16
N GLU A 322 12.70 -33.61 -25.58
CA GLU A 322 13.34 -33.37 -26.87
C GLU A 322 12.59 -34.05 -28.04
N LYS A 323 12.67 -33.41 -29.23
CA LYS A 323 12.67 -33.95 -30.61
C LYS A 323 11.34 -34.20 -31.35
N ARG A 324 11.13 -33.34 -32.37
CA ARG A 324 11.00 -33.60 -33.84
C ARG A 324 10.07 -32.51 -34.43
N GLY A 325 10.35 -31.84 -35.54
CA GLY A 325 11.41 -31.91 -36.53
C GLY A 325 11.30 -30.68 -37.44
N GLU A 326 12.36 -30.46 -38.21
CA GLU A 326 12.48 -29.48 -39.28
C GLU A 326 11.35 -29.67 -40.31
N ASP A 327 10.67 -28.58 -40.67
CA ASP A 327 10.33 -28.18 -42.05
C ASP A 327 9.36 -26.98 -42.01
N GLY A 328 9.71 -25.88 -42.68
CA GLY A 328 8.82 -24.72 -42.83
C GLY A 328 9.45 -23.32 -42.74
N LYS A 329 10.75 -23.16 -43.00
CA LYS A 329 11.30 -21.85 -43.40
C LYS A 329 11.10 -21.69 -44.90
N ASN A 330 10.11 -20.88 -45.31
CA ASN A 330 10.12 -20.02 -46.51
C ASN A 330 8.68 -19.60 -46.85
N GLU A 331 8.21 -18.52 -46.21
CA GLU A 331 7.27 -17.54 -46.75
C GLU A 331 7.11 -16.46 -45.67
N ILE A 332 6.92 -15.19 -46.07
CA ILE A 332 7.00 -13.98 -45.22
C ILE A 332 8.43 -13.44 -45.05
N LEU A 333 9.18 -13.38 -46.15
CA LEU A 333 10.32 -12.49 -46.31
C LEU A 333 10.33 -12.00 -47.76
N ASN A 334 9.41 -11.08 -48.07
CA ASN A 334 9.45 -10.12 -49.18
C ASN A 334 8.11 -9.38 -49.30
N LYS A 335 8.00 -8.22 -48.65
CA LYS A 335 7.20 -7.03 -49.08
C LYS A 335 7.11 -5.99 -47.97
N LEU A 336 8.23 -5.37 -47.61
CA LEU A 336 8.23 -4.02 -47.02
C LEU A 336 9.51 -3.32 -47.51
N GLU A 337 9.41 -2.71 -48.69
CA GLU A 337 10.39 -1.71 -49.15
C GLU A 337 10.21 -0.45 -48.30
N ILE A 338 11.04 -0.28 -47.28
CA ILE A 338 11.19 1.00 -46.59
C ILE A 338 12.07 1.87 -47.50
N LYS A 339 11.44 2.85 -48.15
CA LYS A 339 12.15 3.98 -48.74
C LYS A 339 12.73 4.81 -47.59
N ASN A 340 14.06 4.84 -47.53
CA ASN A 340 14.82 5.81 -46.76
C ASN A 340 14.44 7.23 -47.21
N ASN A 341 13.85 8.01 -46.32
CA ASN A 341 13.95 9.46 -46.36
C ASN A 341 14.50 9.92 -45.02
N SER A 342 15.78 10.30 -45.04
CA SER A 342 16.42 11.19 -44.09
C SER A 342 15.75 12.55 -44.20
N ASP A 343 15.13 12.99 -43.11
CA ASP A 343 14.73 14.36 -42.72
C ASP A 343 13.41 14.25 -41.94
N VAL A 344 13.50 13.95 -40.64
CA VAL A 344 12.41 14.21 -39.69
C VAL A 344 12.93 15.27 -38.74
N GLU A 345 12.64 16.52 -39.10
CA GLU A 345 12.63 17.63 -38.15
C GLU A 345 11.77 17.23 -36.95
N SER A 346 12.21 17.62 -35.75
CA SER A 346 11.45 17.53 -34.51
C SER A 346 10.10 18.23 -34.67
N GLN A 347 9.05 17.49 -35.04
CA GLN A 347 7.68 17.96 -34.98
C GLN A 347 7.32 18.14 -33.51
N GLN A 348 7.08 19.38 -33.09
CA GLN A 348 6.36 19.67 -31.84
C GLN A 348 4.97 19.07 -31.97
N ILE A 349 4.70 18.01 -31.21
CA ILE A 349 3.38 17.39 -31.12
C ILE A 349 2.56 18.25 -30.15
N GLN A 350 1.48 18.87 -30.62
CA GLN A 350 0.54 19.59 -29.75
C GLN A 350 -0.49 18.61 -29.21
N ILE A 351 -0.77 18.65 -27.91
CA ILE A 351 -1.96 18.02 -27.34
C ILE A 351 -3.15 18.85 -27.78
N GLU A 352 -3.90 18.36 -28.77
CA GLU A 352 -5.22 18.92 -29.14
C GLU A 352 -6.22 18.70 -27.98
N ASP A 353 -7.47 19.20 -28.06
CA ASP A 353 -8.49 18.98 -27.01
C ASP A 353 -9.10 17.56 -27.10
N PHE A 354 -9.50 16.92 -26.00
CA PHE A 354 -10.08 15.56 -25.99
C PHE A 354 -11.59 15.60 -26.24
N SER A 355 -12.21 14.46 -26.56
CA SER A 355 -13.67 14.39 -26.73
C SER A 355 -14.45 14.64 -25.43
N GLU A 356 -15.71 15.05 -25.55
CA GLU A 356 -16.61 15.22 -24.40
C GLU A 356 -16.84 13.89 -23.68
N GLU A 357 -16.88 12.79 -24.42
CA GLU A 357 -16.97 11.43 -23.90
C GLU A 357 -15.75 11.06 -23.07
N ALA A 358 -14.54 11.49 -23.45
CA ALA A 358 -13.32 11.24 -22.68
C ALA A 358 -13.30 12.06 -21.36
N TYR A 359 -13.93 13.24 -21.34
CA TYR A 359 -14.12 14.03 -20.12
C TYR A 359 -15.17 13.45 -19.18
N SER A 360 -16.22 12.85 -19.72
CA SER A 360 -17.22 12.12 -18.94
C SER A 360 -16.97 10.61 -19.03
N ASP A 361 -15.88 10.14 -18.41
CA ASP A 361 -15.45 8.76 -18.59
C ASP A 361 -16.47 7.73 -18.08
N SER A 362 -17.37 8.09 -17.17
CA SER A 362 -18.52 7.26 -16.79
C SER A 362 -19.41 6.85 -17.97
N GLU A 363 -19.44 7.68 -19.02
CA GLU A 363 -20.19 7.48 -20.26
C GLU A 363 -19.29 7.06 -21.43
N TYR A 364 -17.98 6.87 -21.19
CA TYR A 364 -17.05 6.42 -22.21
C TYR A 364 -17.25 4.93 -22.49
N PHE A 365 -17.99 4.66 -23.56
CA PHE A 365 -18.29 3.32 -24.09
C PHE A 365 -17.69 3.09 -25.49
N GLU A 366 -16.98 4.07 -26.06
CA GLU A 366 -16.37 3.93 -27.37
C GLU A 366 -15.16 2.98 -27.30
N TYR A 367 -15.35 1.84 -27.98
CA TYR A 367 -14.41 0.76 -28.28
C TYR A 367 -14.07 -0.24 -27.17
N ASN A 368 -15.10 -0.98 -26.74
CA ASN A 368 -15.03 -2.36 -26.17
C ASN A 368 -14.29 -3.40 -27.06
N SER A 369 -13.47 -2.96 -28.03
CA SER A 369 -12.67 -3.80 -28.93
C SER A 369 -11.19 -3.42 -29.00
N THR A 370 -10.72 -2.37 -28.31
CA THR A 370 -9.28 -2.09 -28.15
C THR A 370 -8.74 -2.83 -26.93
N GLU A 371 -7.43 -3.10 -26.92
CA GLU A 371 -6.78 -3.70 -25.75
C GLU A 371 -6.75 -2.71 -24.57
N ILE A 372 -6.73 -1.40 -24.83
CA ILE A 372 -6.79 -0.36 -23.80
C ILE A 372 -8.19 -0.28 -23.18
N GLY A 373 -9.26 -0.34 -23.98
CA GLY A 373 -10.63 -0.33 -23.49
C GLY A 373 -10.92 -1.44 -22.48
N LYS A 374 -10.35 -2.63 -22.69
CA LYS A 374 -10.44 -3.75 -21.71
C LYS A 374 -9.76 -3.42 -20.39
N ILE A 375 -8.59 -2.81 -20.44
CA ILE A 375 -7.86 -2.36 -19.24
C ILE A 375 -8.71 -1.33 -18.49
N ILE A 376 -9.28 -0.35 -19.20
CA ILE A 376 -10.17 0.66 -18.60
C ILE A 376 -11.38 0.00 -17.93
N GLU A 377 -12.03 -0.96 -18.59
CA GLU A 377 -13.17 -1.71 -18.04
C GLU A 377 -12.79 -2.44 -16.73
N GLU A 378 -11.64 -3.13 -16.73
CA GLU A 378 -11.11 -3.81 -15.55
C GLU A 378 -10.75 -2.81 -14.43
N LEU A 379 -10.20 -1.65 -14.77
CA LEU A 379 -9.88 -0.59 -13.81
C LEU A 379 -11.13 0.01 -13.15
N ARG A 380 -12.27 0.02 -13.83
CA ARG A 380 -13.54 0.55 -13.30
C ARG A 380 -14.26 -0.35 -12.31
N THR A 381 -13.77 -1.56 -12.10
CA THR A 381 -14.43 -2.54 -11.22
C THR A 381 -14.37 -2.19 -9.73
N TYR A 382 -13.48 -1.27 -9.34
CA TYR A 382 -13.14 -0.99 -7.93
C TYR A 382 -12.71 -2.24 -7.15
N ASP A 383 -12.29 -3.29 -7.85
CA ASP A 383 -11.81 -4.55 -7.29
C ASP A 383 -10.31 -4.65 -7.54
N TRP A 384 -9.50 -4.52 -6.49
CA TRP A 384 -8.04 -4.61 -6.59
C TRP A 384 -7.55 -5.90 -7.26
N TYR A 385 -8.30 -7.00 -7.16
CA TYR A 385 -7.94 -8.27 -7.81
C TYR A 385 -8.10 -8.23 -9.32
N THR A 386 -8.95 -7.34 -9.82
CA THR A 386 -9.14 -7.10 -11.25
C THR A 386 -8.28 -5.93 -11.72
N GLN A 387 -8.20 -4.86 -10.92
CA GLN A 387 -7.44 -3.64 -11.24
C GLN A 387 -5.92 -3.87 -11.31
N ASN A 388 -5.34 -4.62 -10.36
CA ASN A 388 -3.89 -4.82 -10.33
C ASN A 388 -3.38 -5.58 -11.57
N PRO A 389 -3.96 -6.74 -11.98
CA PRO A 389 -3.62 -7.39 -13.25
C PRO A 389 -3.86 -6.52 -14.48
N ALA A 390 -4.91 -5.68 -14.47
CA ALA A 390 -5.18 -4.75 -15.56
C ALA A 390 -4.02 -3.76 -15.77
N ILE A 391 -3.49 -3.18 -14.69
CA ILE A 391 -2.29 -2.32 -14.75
C ILE A 391 -1.09 -3.10 -15.29
N GLN A 392 -0.87 -4.33 -14.82
CA GLN A 392 0.23 -5.16 -15.31
C GLN A 392 0.10 -5.48 -16.82
N SER A 393 -1.13 -5.58 -17.33
CA SER A 393 -1.35 -5.83 -18.75
C SER A 393 -0.91 -4.67 -19.66
N ILE A 394 -0.79 -3.45 -19.12
CA ILE A 394 -0.26 -2.27 -19.84
C ILE A 394 1.17 -2.55 -20.33
N TYR A 395 1.99 -3.26 -19.55
CA TYR A 395 3.37 -3.63 -19.92
C TYR A 395 3.43 -4.56 -21.15
N ASN A 396 2.34 -5.27 -21.43
CA ASN A 396 2.25 -6.26 -22.51
C ASN A 396 1.57 -5.72 -23.77
N LEU A 397 1.21 -4.43 -23.80
CA LEU A 397 0.56 -3.81 -24.95
C LEU A 397 1.46 -3.89 -26.21
N PRO A 398 0.92 -4.36 -27.36
CA PRO A 398 1.61 -4.41 -28.63
C PRO A 398 2.18 -3.06 -29.04
N ARG A 399 3.45 -3.06 -29.47
CA ARG A 399 4.17 -1.82 -29.81
C ARG A 399 3.54 -1.01 -30.95
N ASN A 400 2.69 -1.62 -31.77
CA ASN A 400 1.97 -0.97 -32.86
C ASN A 400 0.69 -0.24 -32.42
N ILE A 401 0.22 -0.42 -31.18
CA ILE A 401 -0.90 0.35 -30.59
C ILE A 401 -0.48 1.80 -30.28
N PHE A 402 0.81 2.07 -30.30
CA PHE A 402 1.41 3.38 -30.03
C PHE A 402 1.44 4.34 -31.24
N ASN A 403 0.81 4.00 -32.38
CA ASN A 403 0.77 4.88 -33.56
C ASN A 403 -0.39 5.91 -33.51
N ASP A 404 -0.13 7.08 -34.10
CA ASP A 404 -0.73 8.40 -33.86
C ASP A 404 -2.27 8.56 -34.02
N GLU A 405 -2.79 9.53 -33.24
CA GLU A 405 -4.12 10.18 -33.26
C GLU A 405 -5.37 9.32 -32.95
N PHE A 406 -5.45 8.06 -33.37
CA PHE A 406 -6.68 7.26 -33.25
C PHE A 406 -7.03 6.80 -31.83
N ASN A 407 -6.13 6.99 -30.85
CA ASN A 407 -6.27 6.42 -29.50
C ASN A 407 -5.99 7.40 -28.35
N ARG A 408 -5.97 8.71 -28.65
CA ARG A 408 -5.63 9.73 -27.66
C ARG A 408 -6.61 9.79 -26.48
N ASP A 409 -7.90 9.59 -26.76
CA ASP A 409 -8.96 9.58 -25.75
C ASP A 409 -8.83 8.34 -24.86
N ASP A 410 -8.57 7.16 -25.43
CA ASP A 410 -8.27 5.94 -24.67
C ASP A 410 -7.09 6.14 -23.71
N TRP A 411 -6.00 6.76 -24.15
CA TRP A 411 -4.84 7.03 -23.28
C TRP A 411 -5.14 8.05 -22.18
N PHE A 412 -5.92 9.08 -22.49
CA PHE A 412 -6.38 10.06 -21.50
C PHE A 412 -7.30 9.41 -20.46
N VAL A 413 -8.31 8.66 -20.89
CA VAL A 413 -9.24 7.94 -20.02
C VAL A 413 -8.50 6.88 -19.20
N LEU A 414 -7.53 6.17 -19.79
CA LEU A 414 -6.67 5.25 -19.05
C LEU A 414 -5.90 5.99 -17.95
N GLY A 415 -5.31 7.16 -18.24
CA GLY A 415 -4.62 7.97 -17.24
C GLY A 415 -5.53 8.35 -16.06
N ARG A 416 -6.79 8.72 -16.33
CA ARG A 416 -7.80 8.99 -15.30
C ARG A 416 -8.12 7.76 -14.45
N ASN A 417 -8.35 6.61 -15.10
CA ASN A 417 -8.73 5.37 -14.42
C ASN A 417 -7.57 4.78 -13.60
N ILE A 418 -6.32 4.93 -14.06
CA ILE A 418 -5.12 4.60 -13.28
C ILE A 418 -5.05 5.48 -12.02
N TYR A 419 -5.19 6.81 -12.16
CA TYR A 419 -5.17 7.73 -11.03
C TYR A 419 -6.28 7.42 -10.01
N GLN A 420 -7.49 7.17 -10.50
CA GLN A 420 -8.62 6.76 -9.68
C GLN A 420 -8.35 5.44 -8.94
N SER A 421 -7.82 4.42 -9.64
CA SER A 421 -7.52 3.12 -9.05
C SER A 421 -6.44 3.25 -7.97
N ALA A 422 -5.43 4.08 -8.20
CA ALA A 422 -4.41 4.38 -7.21
C ALA A 422 -5.01 5.05 -5.96
N CYS A 423 -5.85 6.08 -6.12
CA CYS A 423 -6.58 6.70 -5.00
C CYS A 423 -7.53 5.72 -4.29
N GLY A 424 -8.02 4.71 -5.00
CA GLY A 424 -8.80 3.61 -4.44
C GLY A 424 -7.97 2.51 -3.76
N GLY A 425 -6.64 2.60 -3.75
CA GLY A 425 -5.74 1.64 -3.10
C GLY A 425 -5.21 0.51 -3.98
N SER A 426 -5.40 0.55 -5.30
CA SER A 426 -4.77 -0.41 -6.24
C SER A 426 -3.26 -0.18 -6.29
N TRP A 427 -2.50 -1.05 -5.65
CA TRP A 427 -1.05 -0.89 -5.53
C TRP A 427 -0.33 -0.88 -6.87
N GLU A 428 -0.72 -1.69 -7.85
CA GLU A 428 -0.07 -1.63 -9.18
C GLU A 428 -0.28 -0.26 -9.83
N ALA A 429 -1.49 0.32 -9.68
CA ALA A 429 -1.76 1.66 -10.17
C ALA A 429 -0.95 2.72 -9.41
N MET A 430 -0.77 2.53 -8.10
CA MET A 430 0.06 3.41 -7.28
C MET A 430 1.53 3.34 -7.68
N ASP A 431 2.07 2.13 -7.84
CA ASP A 431 3.45 1.90 -8.28
C ASP A 431 3.66 2.47 -9.69
N PHE A 432 2.69 2.29 -10.58
CA PHE A 432 2.70 2.87 -11.92
C PHE A 432 2.81 4.39 -11.91
N ILE A 433 2.06 5.09 -11.05
CA ILE A 433 2.13 6.56 -10.95
C ILE A 433 3.46 7.01 -10.34
N LEU A 434 3.94 6.33 -9.29
CA LEU A 434 5.18 6.69 -8.59
C LEU A 434 6.43 6.40 -9.43
N ASN A 435 6.37 5.38 -10.29
CA ASN A 435 7.48 4.92 -11.13
C ASN A 435 7.22 5.14 -12.62
N LEU A 436 6.36 6.10 -13.00
CA LEU A 436 5.88 6.29 -14.38
C LEU A 436 7.03 6.35 -15.42
N LYS A 437 8.19 6.89 -15.03
CA LYS A 437 9.40 6.99 -15.87
C LYS A 437 10.21 5.69 -16.00
N GLU A 438 10.12 4.80 -15.01
CA GLU A 438 10.89 3.56 -14.96
C GLU A 438 10.07 2.36 -15.47
N ALA A 439 8.73 2.47 -15.40
CA ALA A 439 7.79 1.41 -15.71
C ALA A 439 7.70 1.12 -17.23
N ILE A 440 7.58 2.13 -18.10
CA ILE A 440 7.32 1.92 -19.54
C ILE A 440 7.93 3.03 -20.40
N PHE A 441 8.71 2.67 -21.43
CA PHE A 441 9.05 3.59 -22.53
C PHE A 441 7.86 3.71 -23.47
N PHE A 442 6.90 4.58 -23.13
CA PHE A 442 5.85 5.03 -24.04
C PHE A 442 6.42 6.04 -25.04
N PRO A 443 5.83 6.17 -26.24
CA PRO A 443 6.11 7.33 -27.08
C PRO A 443 5.71 8.62 -26.34
N PRO A 444 6.42 9.74 -26.56
CA PRO A 444 6.17 10.99 -25.85
C PRO A 444 4.71 11.45 -25.87
N PHE A 445 4.03 11.34 -27.01
CA PHE A 445 2.62 11.74 -27.12
C PHE A 445 1.66 10.88 -26.28
N THR A 446 1.93 9.58 -26.16
CA THR A 446 1.16 8.67 -25.31
C THR A 446 1.34 9.00 -23.83
N GLU A 447 2.59 9.24 -23.42
CA GLU A 447 2.93 9.64 -22.04
C GLU A 447 2.24 10.96 -21.68
N GLN A 448 2.22 11.91 -22.61
CA GLN A 448 1.50 13.17 -22.47
C GLN A 448 -0.02 13.00 -22.32
N CYS A 449 -0.66 12.14 -23.11
CA CYS A 449 -2.10 11.86 -22.98
C CYS A 449 -2.44 11.22 -21.62
N LEU A 450 -1.64 10.23 -21.19
CA LEU A 450 -1.77 9.59 -19.87
C LEU A 450 -1.64 10.62 -18.74
N ALA A 451 -0.60 11.46 -18.78
CA ALA A 451 -0.38 12.50 -17.78
C ALA A 451 -1.51 13.53 -17.77
N ALA A 452 -2.02 13.94 -18.94
CA ALA A 452 -3.18 14.83 -19.04
C ALA A 452 -4.41 14.24 -18.35
N GLY A 453 -4.64 12.92 -18.50
CA GLY A 453 -5.70 12.20 -17.80
C GLY A 453 -5.51 12.22 -16.28
N MET A 454 -4.30 11.93 -15.79
CA MET A 454 -4.00 11.96 -14.35
C MET A 454 -4.21 13.36 -13.75
N PHE A 455 -3.73 14.41 -14.43
CA PHE A 455 -3.97 15.80 -14.03
C PHE A 455 -5.47 16.13 -14.00
N TYR A 456 -6.23 15.68 -14.99
CA TYR A 456 -7.67 15.93 -15.08
C TYR A 456 -8.44 15.27 -13.93
N GLU A 457 -8.13 14.01 -13.59
CA GLU A 457 -8.84 13.26 -12.54
C GLU A 457 -8.71 13.87 -11.13
N ILE A 458 -7.64 14.65 -10.88
CA ILE A 458 -7.48 15.40 -9.62
C ILE A 458 -8.62 16.41 -9.44
N PHE A 459 -9.02 17.09 -10.51
CA PHE A 459 -9.93 18.24 -10.48
C PHE A 459 -11.33 17.96 -10.99
N PHE A 460 -11.52 16.92 -11.79
CA PHE A 460 -12.80 16.60 -12.41
C PHE A 460 -13.23 15.18 -12.02
N ASN A 461 -14.54 14.97 -11.89
CA ASN A 461 -15.12 13.66 -11.58
C ASN A 461 -15.48 12.88 -12.83
N GLY A 462 -16.00 11.66 -12.63
CA GLY A 462 -16.33 10.74 -13.72
C GLY A 462 -17.33 11.29 -14.76
N ASN A 463 -18.10 12.32 -14.39
CA ASN A 463 -19.08 12.97 -15.26
C ASN A 463 -18.51 14.26 -15.91
N GLY A 464 -17.19 14.46 -15.87
CA GLY A 464 -16.52 15.67 -16.36
C GLY A 464 -16.80 16.93 -15.56
N LYS A 465 -17.39 16.82 -14.35
CA LYS A 465 -17.72 17.98 -13.51
C LYS A 465 -16.56 18.33 -12.59
N PHE A 466 -16.28 19.63 -12.46
CA PHE A 466 -15.28 20.14 -11.54
C PHE A 466 -15.60 19.79 -10.08
N ARG A 467 -14.58 19.37 -9.32
CA ARG A 467 -14.65 19.01 -7.91
C ARG A 467 -14.50 20.25 -7.07
N VAL A 468 -15.60 20.77 -6.55
CA VAL A 468 -15.56 21.96 -5.67
C VAL A 468 -15.12 21.53 -4.28
N GLY A 469 -13.86 21.78 -3.92
CA GLY A 469 -13.35 21.55 -2.56
C GLY A 469 -13.22 20.08 -2.13
N ASP A 470 -13.50 19.13 -3.03
CA ASP A 470 -13.34 17.66 -2.86
C ASP A 470 -12.42 17.08 -3.96
N TYR A 471 -11.25 17.68 -4.09
CA TYR A 471 -10.23 17.28 -5.07
C TYR A 471 -9.69 15.89 -4.74
N LYS A 472 -9.36 15.11 -5.78
CA LYS A 472 -8.80 13.78 -5.61
C LYS A 472 -7.27 13.90 -5.51
N THR A 473 -6.74 14.18 -4.32
CA THR A 473 -5.33 14.58 -4.13
C THR A 473 -4.38 13.46 -3.73
N GLY A 474 -4.83 12.20 -3.67
CA GLY A 474 -4.05 11.09 -3.08
C GLY A 474 -2.66 10.85 -3.70
N PHE A 475 -2.46 11.23 -4.97
CA PHE A 475 -1.16 11.15 -5.67
C PHE A 475 -0.78 12.48 -6.32
N ILE A 476 -1.25 13.60 -5.77
CA ILE A 476 -1.00 14.93 -6.36
C ILE A 476 0.49 15.24 -6.48
N GLU A 477 1.31 14.87 -5.49
CA GLU A 477 2.76 15.09 -5.50
C GLU A 477 3.41 14.46 -6.73
N ALA A 478 3.12 13.18 -6.98
CA ALA A 478 3.69 12.42 -8.10
C ALA A 478 3.27 12.98 -9.47
N VAL A 479 2.05 13.52 -9.56
CA VAL A 479 1.57 14.14 -10.80
C VAL A 479 2.22 15.51 -11.01
N TYR A 480 2.35 16.31 -9.95
CA TYR A 480 3.00 17.63 -10.02
C TYR A 480 4.52 17.54 -10.19
N ASP A 481 5.17 16.43 -9.84
CA ASP A 481 6.57 16.15 -10.20
C ASP A 481 6.82 16.14 -11.73
N MET A 482 5.77 15.99 -12.53
CA MET A 482 5.85 16.08 -13.99
C MET A 482 5.84 17.53 -14.50
N GLN A 483 5.31 18.48 -13.72
CA GLN A 483 4.99 19.82 -14.22
C GLN A 483 6.22 20.62 -14.68
N SER A 484 7.38 20.41 -14.05
CA SER A 484 8.63 21.16 -14.33
C SER A 484 9.44 20.61 -15.50
N LYS A 485 9.00 19.49 -16.09
CA LYS A 485 9.69 18.83 -17.19
C LYS A 485 9.20 19.39 -18.52
N GLN A 486 10.14 19.78 -19.37
CA GLN A 486 9.82 20.43 -20.64
C GLN A 486 9.00 19.54 -21.58
N GLU A 487 9.13 18.21 -21.48
CA GLU A 487 8.34 17.24 -22.23
C GLU A 487 6.83 17.24 -21.89
N PHE A 488 6.41 17.84 -20.77
CA PHE A 488 5.00 17.94 -20.36
C PHE A 488 4.42 19.35 -20.48
N LYS A 489 5.15 20.28 -21.12
CA LYS A 489 4.72 21.68 -21.23
C LYS A 489 3.30 21.79 -21.84
N GLU A 490 3.02 21.04 -22.89
CA GLU A 490 1.71 21.03 -23.55
C GLU A 490 0.60 20.46 -22.64
N VAL A 491 0.92 19.47 -21.77
CA VAL A 491 -0.03 18.96 -20.75
C VAL A 491 -0.37 20.05 -19.75
N ILE A 492 0.62 20.82 -19.31
CA ILE A 492 0.42 21.91 -18.35
C ILE A 492 -0.39 23.05 -18.98
N GLU A 493 -0.12 23.41 -20.24
CA GLU A 493 -0.94 24.40 -20.96
C GLU A 493 -2.40 23.93 -21.12
N PHE A 494 -2.60 22.65 -21.44
CA PHE A 494 -3.93 22.01 -21.53
C PHE A 494 -4.69 22.07 -20.20
N ILE A 495 -4.10 21.58 -19.10
CA ILE A 495 -4.82 21.51 -17.82
C ILE A 495 -5.13 22.91 -17.28
N ARG A 496 -4.22 23.88 -17.45
CA ARG A 496 -4.47 25.28 -17.08
C ARG A 496 -5.65 25.87 -17.83
N ALA A 497 -5.79 25.55 -19.12
CA ALA A 497 -6.93 26.00 -19.92
C ALA A 497 -8.25 25.43 -19.37
N LYS A 498 -8.30 24.15 -19.02
CA LYS A 498 -9.49 23.53 -18.39
C LYS A 498 -9.82 24.08 -17.01
N LEU A 499 -8.81 24.46 -16.24
CA LEU A 499 -8.98 25.04 -14.90
C LEU A 499 -9.25 26.55 -14.91
N ALA A 500 -9.12 27.24 -16.06
CA ALA A 500 -9.23 28.69 -16.15
C ALA A 500 -10.60 29.22 -15.73
N GLU A 501 -11.67 28.47 -15.98
CA GLU A 501 -13.04 28.83 -15.60
C GLU A 501 -13.31 28.67 -14.09
N TYR A 502 -12.45 27.95 -13.37
CA TYR A 502 -12.62 27.60 -11.95
C TYR A 502 -11.59 28.29 -11.04
N GLN A 503 -10.90 29.33 -11.53
CA GLN A 503 -9.86 30.06 -10.80
C GLN A 503 -10.33 30.61 -9.44
N GLU A 504 -11.63 30.87 -9.29
CA GLU A 504 -12.17 31.35 -8.01
C GLU A 504 -12.13 30.30 -6.88
N TYR A 505 -12.00 29.00 -7.21
CA TYR A 505 -11.90 27.88 -6.27
C TYR A 505 -10.48 27.37 -6.04
N LEU A 506 -9.53 27.78 -6.88
CA LEU A 506 -8.16 27.24 -6.93
C LEU A 506 -7.15 28.24 -6.37
N LEU A 507 -6.28 27.78 -5.48
CA LEU A 507 -5.16 28.58 -4.97
C LEU A 507 -3.91 28.53 -5.86
N LEU A 508 -3.75 27.42 -6.57
CA LEU A 508 -2.59 27.12 -7.38
C LEU A 508 -3.06 26.50 -8.69
N LEU A 509 -2.47 26.94 -9.81
CA LEU A 509 -2.56 26.24 -11.09
C LEU A 509 -1.23 25.53 -11.34
N PRO A 510 -1.24 24.31 -11.94
CA PRO A 510 -0.01 23.68 -12.41
C PRO A 510 0.77 24.62 -13.34
N ASP A 511 2.09 24.69 -13.19
CA ASP A 511 2.95 25.58 -13.98
C ASP A 511 4.30 24.93 -14.24
N ILE A 512 4.93 25.24 -15.39
CA ILE A 512 6.28 24.78 -15.73
C ILE A 512 7.32 25.37 -14.76
N ASP A 513 7.01 26.53 -14.18
CA ASP A 513 7.75 27.17 -13.10
C ASP A 513 6.91 27.12 -11.81
N PRO A 514 7.07 26.07 -10.97
CA PRO A 514 6.22 25.85 -9.81
C PRO A 514 6.25 27.01 -8.81
N GLN A 515 5.09 27.60 -8.53
CA GLN A 515 4.95 28.63 -7.50
C GLN A 515 4.85 28.00 -6.11
N ILE A 516 5.56 28.56 -5.11
CA ILE A 516 5.39 28.22 -3.70
C ILE A 516 4.38 29.20 -3.07
N LEU A 517 3.34 28.67 -2.45
CA LEU A 517 2.35 29.43 -1.70
C LEU A 517 2.76 29.54 -0.22
N GLU A 518 2.81 30.77 0.29
CA GLU A 518 3.07 31.04 1.69
C GLU A 518 1.76 31.31 2.45
N PHE A 519 1.41 30.39 3.34
CA PHE A 519 0.25 30.51 4.21
C PHE A 519 0.65 31.15 5.53
N SER A 520 -0.11 32.16 5.96
CA SER A 520 0.00 32.78 7.28
C SER A 520 -1.05 32.17 8.21
N ILE A 521 -0.61 31.47 9.25
CA ILE A 521 -1.46 30.80 10.24
C ILE A 521 -1.44 31.63 11.53
N GLU A 522 -2.56 32.25 11.88
CA GLU A 522 -2.69 32.93 13.18
C GLU A 522 -3.32 31.97 14.18
N HIS A 523 -2.69 31.81 15.34
CA HIS A 523 -3.13 30.88 16.38
C HIS A 523 -2.86 31.43 17.78
N TYR A 524 -3.46 30.80 18.78
CA TYR A 524 -3.14 31.04 20.20
C TYR A 524 -3.17 29.72 20.99
N LEU A 525 -2.47 29.71 22.12
CA LEU A 525 -2.45 28.57 23.03
C LEU A 525 -3.71 28.59 23.91
N ASP A 526 -4.49 27.51 23.87
CA ASP A 526 -5.59 27.28 24.80
C ASP A 526 -5.19 26.21 25.82
N GLU A 527 -5.03 26.62 27.08
CA GLU A 527 -4.61 25.79 28.22
C GLU A 527 -5.82 25.16 28.96
N ASN A 528 -7.06 25.39 28.52
CA ASN A 528 -8.29 25.03 29.27
C ASN A 528 -9.10 23.87 28.68
N LEU A 529 -8.56 23.10 27.74
CA LEU A 529 -9.27 22.00 27.09
C LEU A 529 -9.05 20.65 27.80
N ILE A 530 -10.09 19.82 27.81
CA ILE A 530 -10.09 18.49 28.43
C ILE A 530 -9.05 17.55 27.79
N LEU A 531 -8.60 17.86 26.57
CA LEU A 531 -7.59 17.12 25.81
C LEU A 531 -6.13 17.56 26.07
N GLY A 532 -5.89 18.59 26.89
CA GLY A 532 -4.56 19.18 27.11
C GLY A 532 -4.35 20.48 26.32
N ASP A 533 -3.16 21.06 26.45
CA ASP A 533 -2.79 22.30 25.76
C ASP A 533 -2.87 22.11 24.23
N ILE A 534 -3.53 23.02 23.51
CA ILE A 534 -3.58 23.01 22.03
C ILE A 534 -3.36 24.40 21.41
N GLN A 535 -2.86 24.42 20.18
CA GLN A 535 -2.79 25.62 19.35
C GLN A 535 -4.11 25.78 18.56
N VAL A 536 -4.99 26.67 19.02
CA VAL A 536 -6.24 26.96 18.33
C VAL A 536 -5.96 27.91 17.16
N ILE A 537 -6.30 27.48 15.95
CA ILE A 537 -6.13 28.28 14.72
C ILE A 537 -7.31 29.24 14.58
N GLU A 538 -7.03 30.54 14.46
CA GLU A 538 -8.03 31.59 14.29
C GLU A 538 -8.05 32.19 12.89
N SER A 539 -6.99 32.01 12.10
CA SER A 539 -6.91 32.52 10.72
C SER A 539 -5.97 31.67 9.88
N VAL A 540 -6.35 31.45 8.62
CA VAL A 540 -5.52 30.80 7.59
C VAL A 540 -5.57 31.67 6.36
N LYS A 541 -4.50 32.43 6.10
CA LYS A 541 -4.43 33.37 4.98
C LYS A 541 -3.40 32.97 3.95
N VAL A 542 -3.68 33.24 2.68
CA VAL A 542 -2.72 33.12 1.57
C VAL A 542 -3.02 34.24 0.58
N MET A 543 -2.00 34.91 0.04
CA MET A 543 -2.19 36.03 -0.90
C MET A 543 -3.20 37.10 -0.43
N ASP A 544 -3.18 37.42 0.88
CA ASP A 544 -4.12 38.32 1.57
C ASP A 544 -5.61 37.88 1.58
N GLU A 545 -5.92 36.66 1.12
CA GLU A 545 -7.24 36.04 1.18
C GLU A 545 -7.39 35.21 2.47
N GLU A 546 -8.48 35.39 3.21
CA GLU A 546 -8.84 34.56 4.37
C GLU A 546 -9.57 33.31 3.88
N LEU A 547 -9.03 32.14 4.24
CA LEU A 547 -9.58 30.84 3.86
C LEU A 547 -10.37 30.19 5.00
N LEU A 548 -10.19 30.67 6.23
CA LEU A 548 -10.88 30.12 7.38
C LEU A 548 -12.22 30.83 7.58
N ILE A 549 -13.32 30.10 7.39
CA ILE A 549 -14.67 30.67 7.50
C ILE A 549 -15.51 29.99 8.59
N GLN A 550 -16.43 30.76 9.18
CA GLN A 550 -17.32 30.30 10.24
C GLN A 550 -18.74 30.04 9.73
N ASN A 551 -19.33 28.88 10.05
CA ASN A 551 -20.68 28.50 9.66
C ASN A 551 -21.56 28.32 10.90
N LYS A 552 -22.48 29.25 11.13
CA LYS A 552 -23.34 29.23 12.31
C LYS A 552 -24.51 28.22 12.23
N ALA A 553 -24.55 27.36 11.21
CA ALA A 553 -25.73 26.54 10.88
C ALA A 553 -25.79 25.13 11.52
N LYS A 554 -24.71 24.59 12.10
CA LYS A 554 -24.69 23.28 12.78
C LYS A 554 -23.76 23.26 14.00
N ASP A 555 -23.82 22.21 14.81
CA ASP A 555 -22.85 21.90 15.87
C ASP A 555 -21.80 20.94 15.29
N VAL A 556 -20.74 21.46 14.66
CA VAL A 556 -19.58 20.66 14.23
C VAL A 556 -18.58 20.61 15.38
N HIS A 557 -18.15 19.40 15.77
CA HIS A 557 -17.15 19.20 16.80
C HIS A 557 -15.78 19.81 16.42
N GLU A 558 -15.00 20.18 17.43
CA GLU A 558 -13.61 20.64 17.24
C GLU A 558 -12.80 19.57 16.48
N GLN A 559 -12.02 20.01 15.49
CA GLN A 559 -11.09 19.15 14.75
C GLN A 559 -9.69 19.35 15.32
N TYR A 560 -8.97 18.27 15.59
CA TYR A 560 -7.62 18.32 16.14
C TYR A 560 -6.62 17.65 15.20
N PHE A 561 -5.42 18.22 15.13
CA PHE A 561 -4.31 17.76 14.30
C PHE A 561 -3.08 17.55 15.19
N PRO A 562 -2.47 16.35 15.19
CA PRO A 562 -1.42 16.02 16.14
C PRO A 562 -0.07 16.69 15.85
N SER A 563 0.15 17.18 14.62
CA SER A 563 1.42 17.76 14.18
C SER A 563 1.25 18.88 13.13
N ILE A 564 2.34 19.62 12.87
CA ILE A 564 2.44 20.57 11.75
C ILE A 564 2.19 19.86 10.42
N ASP A 565 2.68 18.63 10.27
CA ASP A 565 2.53 17.84 9.04
C ASP A 565 1.05 17.50 8.80
N SER A 566 0.31 17.08 9.84
CA SER A 566 -1.13 16.83 9.72
C SER A 566 -1.94 18.08 9.32
N LEU A 567 -1.55 19.26 9.81
CA LEU A 567 -2.16 20.53 9.40
C LEU A 567 -1.79 20.87 7.95
N ARG A 568 -0.53 20.62 7.55
CA ARG A 568 -0.07 20.82 6.17
C ARG A 568 -0.87 19.95 5.21
N ASP A 569 -1.00 18.66 5.51
CA ASP A 569 -1.71 17.70 4.68
C ASP A 569 -3.18 18.08 4.52
N LEU A 570 -3.83 18.58 5.59
CA LEU A 570 -5.20 19.06 5.49
C LEU A 570 -5.33 20.22 4.49
N ILE A 571 -4.47 21.24 4.61
CA ILE A 571 -4.51 22.43 3.73
C ILE A 571 -4.17 22.02 2.29
N ALA A 572 -3.12 21.21 2.12
CA ALA A 572 -2.69 20.67 0.82
C ALA A 572 -3.85 19.93 0.12
N ASN A 573 -4.48 18.99 0.82
CA ASN A 573 -5.60 18.21 0.29
C ASN A 573 -6.82 19.08 -0.01
N LYS A 574 -7.20 19.99 0.90
CA LYS A 574 -8.41 20.80 0.73
C LYS A 574 -8.33 21.74 -0.48
N PHE A 575 -7.14 22.18 -0.85
CA PHE A 575 -6.94 23.15 -1.93
C PHE A 575 -6.21 22.59 -3.15
N ALA A 576 -5.98 21.28 -3.23
CA ALA A 576 -5.20 20.64 -4.29
C ALA A 576 -3.84 21.33 -4.53
N VAL A 577 -3.11 21.60 -3.44
CA VAL A 577 -1.78 22.19 -3.47
C VAL A 577 -0.77 21.12 -3.05
N PRO A 578 0.24 20.79 -3.88
CA PRO A 578 1.32 19.91 -3.47
C PRO A 578 2.05 20.44 -2.23
N SER A 579 2.44 19.55 -1.35
CA SER A 579 3.07 19.85 -0.07
C SER A 579 4.40 20.59 -0.25
N GLU A 580 5.15 20.28 -1.32
CA GLU A 580 6.39 20.99 -1.66
C GLU A 580 6.16 22.43 -2.13
N GLN A 581 4.96 22.72 -2.63
CA GLN A 581 4.54 24.07 -3.06
C GLN A 581 3.77 24.82 -1.97
N LEU A 582 3.77 24.31 -0.73
CA LEU A 582 3.07 24.88 0.40
C LEU A 582 4.04 25.14 1.55
N LYS A 583 4.06 26.39 2.04
CA LYS A 583 4.84 26.78 3.21
C LYS A 583 3.94 27.42 4.27
N LEU A 584 4.02 26.90 5.50
CA LEU A 584 3.27 27.42 6.65
C LEU A 584 4.13 28.38 7.48
N ASN A 585 3.63 29.58 7.70
CA ASN A 585 4.23 30.60 8.55
C ASN A 585 3.30 30.91 9.73
N PHE A 586 3.71 30.57 10.95
CA PHE A 586 2.88 30.70 12.15
C PHE A 586 3.07 32.06 12.84
N LYS A 587 1.97 32.59 13.37
CA LYS A 587 1.92 33.84 14.14
C LYS A 587 1.05 33.63 15.40
N PRO A 588 1.63 33.71 16.62
CA PRO A 588 3.06 33.91 16.94
C PRO A 588 3.92 32.72 16.48
N GLU A 589 5.25 32.83 16.58
CA GLU A 589 6.12 31.68 16.31
C GLU A 589 5.77 30.50 17.25
N LEU A 590 5.81 29.28 16.71
CA LEU A 590 5.47 28.08 17.47
C LEU A 590 6.48 27.81 18.59
N GLY A 591 5.94 27.35 19.73
CA GLY A 591 6.71 26.81 20.84
C GLY A 591 6.98 25.31 20.66
N LYS A 592 7.12 24.58 21.78
CA LYS A 592 7.32 23.11 21.76
C LYS A 592 6.07 22.30 21.46
N LEU A 593 4.90 22.92 21.52
CA LEU A 593 3.61 22.28 21.32
C LEU A 593 3.16 22.45 19.87
N GLU A 594 2.99 21.32 19.18
CA GLU A 594 2.64 21.25 17.75
C GLU A 594 1.29 20.55 17.51
N THR A 595 0.44 20.47 18.53
CA THR A 595 -0.94 20.00 18.38
C THR A 595 -1.84 21.19 18.08
N PHE A 596 -2.60 21.10 16.99
CA PHE A 596 -3.46 22.17 16.48
C PHE A 596 -4.93 21.81 16.57
N GLY A 597 -5.81 22.81 16.55
CA GLY A 597 -7.22 22.57 16.33
C GLY A 597 -7.97 23.74 15.74
N PHE A 598 -9.09 23.45 15.08
CA PHE A 598 -10.07 24.45 14.70
C PHE A 598 -11.17 24.52 15.75
N ARG A 599 -11.65 25.74 16.03
CA ARG A 599 -12.88 25.91 16.79
C ARG A 599 -14.03 25.23 16.05
N ALA A 600 -15.01 24.77 16.83
CA ALA A 600 -16.29 24.31 16.32
C ALA A 600 -16.81 25.27 15.24
N ASN A 601 -17.41 24.72 14.18
CA ASN A 601 -18.05 25.47 13.11
C ASN A 601 -17.11 26.28 12.21
N THR A 602 -15.85 25.89 12.14
CA THR A 602 -14.85 26.52 11.28
C THR A 602 -14.37 25.54 10.21
N TYR A 603 -14.20 26.00 8.97
CA TYR A 603 -13.79 25.19 7.83
C TYR A 603 -12.95 26.02 6.86
N LEU A 604 -12.08 25.32 6.15
CA LEU A 604 -11.24 25.86 5.10
C LEU A 604 -12.04 25.91 3.79
N TRP A 605 -12.10 27.07 3.17
CA TRP A 605 -12.85 27.28 1.95
C TRP A 605 -12.25 28.35 1.06
N LYS A 606 -12.41 28.15 -0.24
CA LYS A 606 -12.15 29.14 -1.27
C LYS A 606 -13.28 29.06 -2.29
N GLY A 607 -13.85 30.21 -2.63
CA GLY A 607 -14.95 30.33 -3.59
C GLY A 607 -16.15 31.08 -3.03
N PRO A 608 -17.23 31.24 -3.82
CA PRO A 608 -18.42 31.99 -3.41
C PRO A 608 -19.12 31.41 -2.17
N LEU A 609 -19.36 32.24 -1.16
CA LEU A 609 -20.01 31.84 0.11
C LEU A 609 -21.45 31.27 -0.04
N LYS A 610 -22.08 31.42 -1.21
CA LYS A 610 -23.42 30.85 -1.47
C LYS A 610 -23.40 29.32 -1.61
N GLU A 611 -22.27 28.73 -1.96
CA GLU A 611 -22.15 27.28 -2.21
C GLU A 611 -21.80 26.48 -0.95
N VAL A 612 -21.27 27.16 0.07
CA VAL A 612 -21.10 26.61 1.43
C VAL A 612 -22.43 26.13 2.03
N GLN A 613 -23.57 26.66 1.57
CA GLN A 613 -24.90 26.20 2.00
C GLN A 613 -25.35 24.91 1.27
N LEU A 614 -24.78 24.58 0.11
CA LEU A 614 -25.15 23.42 -0.72
C LEU A 614 -24.32 22.16 -0.37
N GLU A 615 -23.04 22.30 0.02
CA GLU A 615 -22.22 21.18 0.53
C GLU A 615 -22.84 20.50 1.77
N VAL A 616 -23.82 21.12 2.43
CA VAL A 616 -24.50 20.57 3.62
C VAL A 616 -25.68 19.67 3.26
N ASP A 617 -26.22 19.76 2.03
CA ASP A 617 -27.38 18.99 1.58
C ASP A 617 -27.01 17.75 0.74
N GLU A 618 -25.79 17.65 0.20
CA GLU A 618 -25.36 16.53 -0.68
C GLU A 618 -24.50 15.44 -0.01
N ILE A 619 -24.23 15.50 1.31
CA ILE A 619 -23.50 14.42 2.03
C ILE A 619 -24.39 13.19 2.33
N TYR A 620 -25.66 13.21 1.90
CA TYR A 620 -26.53 12.04 1.85
C TYR A 620 -27.22 11.98 0.49
N ASP A 621 -26.47 11.61 -0.55
CA ASP A 621 -27.09 10.89 -1.66
C ASP A 621 -26.51 9.47 -1.65
N ASP A 622 -27.36 8.56 -1.16
CA ASP A 622 -27.23 7.11 -1.28
C ASP A 622 -27.16 6.76 -2.77
N ASP A 623 -25.97 6.63 -3.36
CA ASP A 623 -25.74 5.86 -4.59
C ASP A 623 -24.23 5.62 -4.80
N LEU A 624 -23.64 4.82 -3.92
CA LEU A 624 -22.49 3.97 -4.25
C LEU A 624 -23.00 2.53 -4.25
N PRO A 625 -22.97 1.79 -5.38
CA PRO A 625 -23.20 0.36 -5.33
C PRO A 625 -22.02 -0.28 -4.58
N PHE A 626 -22.38 -0.88 -3.45
CA PHE A 626 -21.62 -1.73 -2.50
C PHE A 626 -20.31 -2.35 -2.98
#